data_AF-A0A0P1HNV5-F1
#
_entry.id   AF-A0A0P1HNV5-F1
#
_cell.length_a   1.000
_cell.length_b   1.000
_cell.length_c   1.000
_cell.angle_alpha   90.00
_cell.angle_beta   90.00
_cell.angle_gamma   90.00
#
_symmetry.space_group_name_H-M   'P 1'
#
loop_
_entity.id
_entity.type
_entity.pdbx_description
1 polymer ?
#
loop_
_entity_poly.entity_id
_entity_poly.type
_entity_poly.pdbx_seq_one_letter_code
_entity_poly.pdbx_strand_id
1 'polypeptide(L)'
;MSPLNKLERIGAWYDQVFSGDVAVFKAQESPDCIREVEHLSGETFPPEIRELYQNYDGEVPAQRGRILGHSLVSLDWMKKYLREAVEAIKPKNPSIPDVAQADRYVNEIVEVVTKSIDRPPFENAKYGWHWLDFECGPASMGGPYLYASAYTTGRDREILKLSGEAKDEIWRLARLFNRMEKEAFGWDFLKFRISGHGAIDLERCYHDTGAEFLSSLPEGAIRIKDFHNKWLPVIHDGGNNCIGIDLDPADRGTRGQVIVFGRDEDERFVVSRSWECFLDHLLQLIEDEGQAFREERHLHDYLKSELFAR
;
A
#
# COMPACT_ATOMS: atom_id res chain seq x y z
N MET A 1 -0.94 -35.55 5.31
CA MET A 1 -1.77 -34.65 6.15
C MET A 1 -2.23 -33.52 5.24
N SER A 2 -3.51 -33.13 5.23
CA SER A 2 -3.94 -31.98 4.43
C SER A 2 -3.28 -30.68 4.93
N PRO A 3 -3.13 -29.64 4.11
CA PRO A 3 -2.65 -28.34 4.55
C PRO A 3 -3.42 -27.80 5.76
N LEU A 4 -4.75 -27.93 5.78
CA LEU A 4 -5.57 -27.53 6.92
C LEU A 4 -5.15 -28.24 8.22
N ASN A 5 -5.03 -29.58 8.18
CA ASN A 5 -4.62 -30.36 9.35
C ASN A 5 -3.20 -30.01 9.82
N LYS A 6 -2.28 -29.66 8.91
CA LYS A 6 -0.93 -29.20 9.27
C LYS A 6 -1.01 -27.88 10.05
N LEU A 7 -1.83 -26.95 9.58
CA LEU A 7 -2.05 -25.65 10.23
C LEU A 7 -2.66 -25.80 11.63
N GLU A 8 -3.69 -26.64 11.77
CA GLU A 8 -4.30 -26.96 13.06
C GLU A 8 -3.29 -27.56 14.04
N ARG A 9 -2.41 -28.45 13.56
CA ARG A 9 -1.35 -29.05 14.38
C ARG A 9 -0.33 -27.99 14.85
N ILE A 10 0.04 -27.03 14.00
CA ILE A 10 0.92 -25.92 14.39
C ILE A 10 0.26 -25.08 15.49
N GLY A 11 -1.03 -24.73 15.32
CA GLY A 11 -1.78 -23.97 16.32
C GLY A 11 -1.93 -24.71 17.65
N ALA A 12 -2.26 -26.02 17.60
CA ALA A 12 -2.37 -26.86 18.78
C ALA A 12 -1.03 -27.02 19.52
N TRP A 13 0.09 -27.05 18.79
CA TRP A 13 1.41 -27.01 19.40
C TRP A 13 1.66 -25.66 20.07
N TYR A 14 1.32 -24.55 19.42
CA TYR A 14 1.54 -23.21 19.97
C TYR A 14 0.77 -22.98 21.28
N ASP A 15 -0.48 -23.47 21.36
CA ASP A 15 -1.30 -23.46 22.59
C ASP A 15 -0.63 -24.19 23.77
N GLN A 16 0.16 -25.23 23.51
CA GLN A 16 0.79 -26.04 24.55
C GLN A 16 2.07 -25.40 25.08
N VAL A 17 2.72 -24.57 24.27
CA VAL A 17 4.07 -24.07 24.56
C VAL A 17 4.09 -22.61 24.97
N PHE A 18 3.11 -21.82 24.53
CA PHE A 18 2.96 -20.43 24.93
C PHE A 18 1.95 -20.34 26.09
N SER A 19 2.37 -19.76 27.21
CA SER A 19 1.56 -19.67 28.43
C SER A 19 0.62 -18.46 28.49
N GLY A 20 0.68 -17.58 27.49
CA GLY A 20 -0.15 -16.38 27.39
C GLY A 20 -1.43 -16.59 26.58
N ASP A 21 -2.10 -15.47 26.28
CA ASP A 21 -3.35 -15.45 25.52
C ASP A 21 -3.09 -15.64 24.01
N VAL A 22 -3.41 -16.84 23.51
CA VAL A 22 -3.27 -17.23 22.10
C VAL A 22 -4.64 -17.19 21.42
N ALA A 23 -4.66 -16.62 20.22
CA ALA A 23 -5.85 -16.54 19.41
C ALA A 23 -6.42 -17.91 19.02
N VAL A 24 -7.72 -17.94 18.75
CA VAL A 24 -8.44 -19.11 18.23
C VAL A 24 -8.93 -18.81 16.82
N PHE A 25 -8.78 -19.75 15.89
CA PHE A 25 -9.34 -19.59 14.55
C PHE A 25 -10.85 -19.37 14.63
N LYS A 26 -11.32 -18.32 13.96
CA LYS A 26 -12.74 -17.99 13.90
C LYS A 26 -13.38 -18.81 12.80
N ALA A 27 -14.43 -19.58 13.12
CA ALA A 27 -15.15 -20.37 12.12
C ALA A 27 -15.71 -19.47 11.00
N GLN A 28 -15.68 -19.96 9.76
CA GLN A 28 -16.24 -19.26 8.61
C GLN A 28 -17.78 -19.26 8.69
N GLU A 29 -18.39 -18.07 8.59
CA GLU A 29 -19.84 -17.88 8.62
C GLU A 29 -20.43 -17.47 7.26
N SER A 30 -19.61 -16.90 6.37
CA SER A 30 -20.02 -16.40 5.06
C SER A 30 -18.98 -16.72 3.97
N PRO A 31 -18.97 -17.95 3.42
CA PRO A 31 -18.02 -18.37 2.38
C PRO A 31 -18.09 -17.55 1.09
N ASP A 32 -19.21 -16.84 0.85
CA ASP A 32 -19.38 -15.97 -0.31
C ASP A 32 -18.35 -14.82 -0.36
N CYS A 33 -17.79 -14.43 0.80
CA CYS A 33 -16.70 -13.46 0.91
C CYS A 33 -15.45 -13.87 0.13
N ILE A 34 -15.23 -15.17 -0.12
CA ILE A 34 -14.12 -15.65 -0.94
C ILE A 34 -14.23 -15.10 -2.37
N ARG A 35 -15.43 -15.07 -2.94
CA ARG A 35 -15.64 -14.59 -4.33
C ARG A 35 -15.30 -13.11 -4.47
N GLU A 36 -15.52 -12.30 -3.44
CA GLU A 36 -15.15 -10.88 -3.46
C GLU A 36 -13.64 -10.70 -3.50
N VAL A 37 -12.89 -11.50 -2.74
CA VAL A 37 -11.42 -11.48 -2.76
C VAL A 37 -10.89 -11.93 -4.13
N GLU A 38 -11.45 -12.99 -4.70
CA GLU A 38 -11.10 -13.46 -6.05
C GLU A 38 -11.39 -12.40 -7.12
N HIS A 39 -12.50 -11.68 -6.99
CA HIS A 39 -12.83 -10.57 -7.87
C HIS A 39 -11.83 -9.41 -7.76
N LEU A 40 -11.49 -8.98 -6.53
CA LEU A 40 -10.54 -7.89 -6.31
C LEU A 40 -9.12 -8.22 -6.80
N SER A 41 -8.67 -9.45 -6.58
CA SER A 41 -7.36 -9.89 -7.05
C SER A 41 -7.32 -10.16 -8.54
N GLY A 42 -8.47 -10.46 -9.16
CA GLY A 42 -8.55 -10.98 -10.51
C GLY A 42 -7.99 -12.39 -10.63
N GLU A 43 -7.92 -13.13 -9.53
CA GLU A 43 -7.30 -14.45 -9.42
C GLU A 43 -8.21 -15.41 -8.64
N THR A 44 -8.03 -16.71 -8.83
CA THR A 44 -8.69 -17.72 -7.99
C THR A 44 -7.80 -18.14 -6.83
N PHE A 45 -8.39 -18.37 -5.66
CA PHE A 45 -7.69 -18.95 -4.52
C PHE A 45 -7.08 -20.31 -4.88
N PRO A 46 -5.80 -20.54 -4.53
CA PRO A 46 -5.24 -21.89 -4.52
C PRO A 46 -6.14 -22.83 -3.70
N PRO A 47 -6.32 -24.11 -4.10
CA PRO A 47 -7.24 -25.04 -3.43
C PRO A 47 -7.06 -25.12 -1.91
N GLU A 48 -5.81 -25.11 -1.43
CA GLU A 48 -5.45 -25.18 -0.02
C GLU A 48 -5.78 -23.90 0.75
N ILE A 49 -5.68 -22.74 0.11
CA ILE A 49 -6.09 -21.45 0.70
C ILE A 49 -7.61 -21.34 0.69
N ARG A 50 -8.27 -21.86 -0.35
CA ARG A 50 -9.73 -21.96 -0.39
C ARG A 50 -10.25 -22.87 0.72
N GLU A 51 -9.67 -24.06 0.90
CA GLU A 51 -10.05 -24.97 1.98
C GLU A 51 -9.88 -24.29 3.35
N LEU A 52 -8.78 -23.58 3.57
CA LEU A 52 -8.56 -22.78 4.78
C LEU A 52 -9.69 -21.78 5.01
N TYR A 53 -9.99 -20.93 4.03
CA TYR A 53 -11.02 -19.89 4.17
C TYR A 53 -12.47 -20.40 4.12
N GLN A 54 -12.69 -21.64 3.68
CA GLN A 54 -13.99 -22.32 3.82
C GLN A 54 -14.25 -22.78 5.26
N ASN A 55 -13.19 -22.96 6.06
CA ASN A 55 -13.30 -23.40 7.45
C ASN A 55 -13.11 -22.24 8.43
N TYR A 56 -12.20 -21.30 8.14
CA TYR A 56 -11.82 -20.22 9.06
C TYR A 56 -11.79 -18.85 8.39
N ASP A 57 -12.22 -17.80 9.10
CA ASP A 57 -12.15 -16.40 8.66
C ASP A 57 -11.44 -15.55 9.71
N GLY A 58 -10.11 -15.60 9.67
CA GLY A 58 -9.24 -14.96 10.64
C GLY A 58 -9.34 -15.60 12.03
N GLU A 59 -9.14 -14.79 13.06
CA GLU A 59 -9.07 -15.24 14.45
C GLU A 59 -9.96 -14.39 15.37
N VAL A 60 -10.32 -14.97 16.51
CA VAL A 60 -10.83 -14.22 17.65
C VAL A 60 -9.68 -13.37 18.23
N PRO A 61 -9.87 -12.06 18.47
CA PRO A 61 -8.81 -11.19 18.98
C PRO A 61 -8.18 -11.72 20.28
N ALA A 62 -6.84 -11.73 20.31
CA ALA A 62 -6.02 -12.14 21.45
C ALA A 62 -4.67 -11.39 21.43
N GLN A 63 -3.80 -11.65 22.41
CA GLN A 63 -2.46 -11.02 22.45
C GLN A 63 -1.50 -11.54 21.38
N ARG A 64 -1.57 -12.84 21.05
CA ARG A 64 -0.70 -13.47 20.06
C ARG A 64 -1.54 -14.27 19.06
N GLY A 65 -1.17 -14.22 17.79
CA GLY A 65 -1.79 -15.04 16.77
C GLY A 65 -1.43 -16.52 16.93
N ARG A 66 -2.26 -17.38 16.36
CA ARG A 66 -2.20 -18.83 16.61
C ARG A 66 -1.05 -19.53 15.90
N ILE A 67 -0.47 -18.92 14.86
CA ILE A 67 0.50 -19.54 13.98
C ILE A 67 1.88 -18.98 14.32
N LEU A 68 2.54 -19.56 15.33
CA LEU A 68 3.85 -19.09 15.82
C LEU A 68 3.85 -17.59 16.13
N GLY A 69 2.78 -17.12 16.80
CA GLY A 69 2.57 -15.72 17.14
C GLY A 69 1.93 -14.87 16.04
N HIS A 70 1.83 -15.36 14.81
CA HIS A 70 1.17 -14.69 13.69
C HIS A 70 -0.30 -15.04 13.62
N SER A 71 -1.12 -14.08 13.22
CA SER A 71 -2.56 -14.25 13.10
C SER A 71 -2.98 -14.61 11.69
N LEU A 72 -3.94 -15.52 11.55
CA LEU A 72 -4.65 -15.71 10.28
C LEU A 72 -5.34 -14.40 9.87
N VAL A 73 -5.04 -13.95 8.65
CA VAL A 73 -5.67 -12.76 8.03
C VAL A 73 -7.15 -13.04 7.82
N SER A 74 -8.04 -12.15 8.25
CA SER A 74 -9.47 -12.24 7.91
C SER A 74 -9.75 -11.80 6.47
N LEU A 75 -10.81 -12.33 5.85
CA LEU A 75 -11.24 -11.94 4.52
C LEU A 75 -11.59 -10.45 4.44
N ASP A 76 -12.14 -9.85 5.50
CA ASP A 76 -12.37 -8.41 5.54
C ASP A 76 -11.08 -7.59 5.52
N TRP A 77 -10.04 -8.04 6.22
CA TRP A 77 -8.72 -7.42 6.16
C TRP A 77 -8.11 -7.59 4.76
N MET A 78 -8.15 -8.80 4.21
CA MET A 78 -7.65 -9.09 2.87
C MET A 78 -8.34 -8.25 1.80
N LYS A 79 -9.67 -8.08 1.88
CA LYS A 79 -10.43 -7.21 0.97
C LYS A 79 -9.99 -5.76 1.05
N LYS A 80 -9.70 -5.22 2.25
CA LYS A 80 -9.20 -3.85 2.41
C LYS A 80 -7.83 -3.70 1.73
N TYR A 81 -6.90 -4.60 2.03
CA TYR A 81 -5.58 -4.66 1.39
C TYR A 81 -5.69 -4.70 -0.14
N LEU A 82 -6.51 -5.60 -0.69
CA LEU A 82 -6.64 -5.74 -2.14
C LEU A 82 -7.35 -4.55 -2.80
N ARG A 83 -8.32 -3.90 -2.14
CA ARG A 83 -8.93 -2.67 -2.68
C ARG A 83 -7.90 -1.56 -2.79
N GLU A 84 -7.11 -1.33 -1.76
CA GLU A 84 -6.01 -0.36 -1.80
C GLU A 84 -5.01 -0.72 -2.91
N ALA A 85 -4.70 -2.01 -3.06
CA ALA A 85 -3.85 -2.52 -4.12
C ALA A 85 -4.37 -2.25 -5.53
N VAL A 86 -5.68 -2.44 -5.76
CA VAL A 86 -6.32 -2.15 -7.04
C VAL A 86 -6.40 -0.65 -7.29
N GLU A 87 -6.73 0.16 -6.28
CA GLU A 87 -6.87 1.61 -6.39
C GLU A 87 -5.55 2.34 -6.71
N ALA A 88 -4.42 1.73 -6.34
CA ALA A 88 -3.09 2.22 -6.63
C ALA A 88 -2.59 1.88 -8.05
N ILE A 89 -3.28 0.97 -8.78
CA ILE A 89 -2.88 0.62 -10.14
C ILE A 89 -3.01 1.85 -11.04
N LYS A 90 -1.87 2.28 -11.60
CA LYS A 90 -1.83 3.41 -12.54
C LYS A 90 -2.03 2.91 -13.98
N PRO A 91 -2.71 3.69 -14.84
CA PRO A 91 -2.83 3.37 -16.26
C PRO A 91 -1.45 3.26 -16.91
N LYS A 92 -1.24 2.24 -17.76
CA LYS A 92 0.03 2.05 -18.48
C LYS A 92 0.35 3.19 -19.44
N ASN A 93 -0.69 3.75 -20.07
CA ASN A 93 -0.60 4.87 -20.99
C ASN A 93 -1.56 5.97 -20.51
N PRO A 94 -1.14 6.83 -19.58
CA PRO A 94 -1.97 7.91 -19.07
C PRO A 94 -2.42 8.85 -20.18
N SER A 95 -3.68 9.25 -20.17
CA SER A 95 -4.24 10.21 -21.12
C SER A 95 -5.28 11.12 -20.47
N ILE A 96 -5.50 12.28 -21.08
CA ILE A 96 -6.50 13.25 -20.63
C ILE A 96 -7.79 12.99 -21.43
N PRO A 97 -8.87 12.48 -20.78
CA PRO A 97 -10.07 12.06 -21.50
C PRO A 97 -10.91 13.23 -22.01
N ASP A 98 -10.90 14.37 -21.30
CA ASP A 98 -11.58 15.61 -21.69
C ASP A 98 -10.68 16.82 -21.39
N VAL A 99 -9.96 17.28 -22.42
CA VAL A 99 -9.02 18.40 -22.30
C VAL A 99 -9.73 19.70 -21.93
N ALA A 100 -10.92 19.96 -22.48
CA ALA A 100 -11.65 21.20 -22.22
C ALA A 100 -12.18 21.26 -20.79
N GLN A 101 -12.64 20.13 -20.24
CA GLN A 101 -13.05 20.06 -18.83
C GLN A 101 -11.85 20.08 -17.89
N ALA A 102 -10.72 19.45 -18.26
CA ALA A 102 -9.47 19.54 -17.51
C ALA A 102 -9.00 21.00 -17.40
N ASP A 103 -8.94 21.72 -18.52
CA ASP A 103 -8.54 23.14 -18.55
C ASP A 103 -9.46 24.02 -17.68
N ARG A 104 -10.77 23.71 -17.64
CA ARG A 104 -11.70 24.41 -16.73
C ARG A 104 -11.33 24.19 -15.27
N TYR A 105 -11.09 22.95 -14.85
CA TYR A 105 -10.69 22.67 -13.46
C TYR A 105 -9.35 23.32 -13.11
N VAL A 106 -8.37 23.28 -14.01
CA VAL A 106 -7.07 23.96 -13.86
C VAL A 106 -7.27 25.45 -13.60
N ASN A 107 -8.05 26.12 -14.46
CA ASN A 107 -8.28 27.55 -14.34
C ASN A 107 -9.08 27.91 -13.08
N GLU A 108 -10.13 27.15 -12.73
CA GLU A 108 -10.92 27.38 -11.51
C GLU A 108 -10.07 27.25 -10.24
N ILE A 109 -9.21 26.22 -10.16
CA ILE A 109 -8.29 26.04 -9.03
C ILE A 109 -7.30 27.21 -8.94
N VAL A 110 -6.69 27.59 -10.07
CA VAL A 110 -5.75 28.72 -10.15
C VAL A 110 -6.43 30.03 -9.76
N GLU A 111 -7.69 30.24 -10.15
CA GLU A 111 -8.46 31.42 -9.82
C GLU A 111 -8.72 31.52 -8.32
N VAL A 112 -9.07 30.42 -7.64
CA VAL A 112 -9.27 30.40 -6.18
C VAL A 112 -7.98 30.81 -5.45
N VAL A 113 -6.84 30.26 -5.88
CA VAL A 113 -5.53 30.57 -5.27
C VAL A 113 -5.12 32.02 -5.54
N THR A 114 -5.22 32.48 -6.78
CA THR A 114 -4.77 33.84 -7.17
C THR A 114 -5.66 34.94 -6.60
N LYS A 115 -6.98 34.71 -6.46
CA LYS A 115 -7.90 35.64 -5.77
C LYS A 115 -7.60 35.81 -4.28
N SER A 116 -6.87 34.87 -3.68
CA SER A 116 -6.44 34.98 -2.28
C SER A 116 -5.23 35.92 -2.10
N ILE A 117 -4.70 36.48 -3.17
CA ILE A 117 -3.59 37.44 -3.15
C ILE A 117 -4.17 38.86 -3.08
N ASP A 118 -4.43 39.33 -1.86
CA ASP A 118 -5.12 40.62 -1.64
C ASP A 118 -4.26 41.86 -1.95
N ARG A 119 -2.93 41.72 -2.02
CA ARG A 119 -1.96 42.81 -2.20
C ARG A 119 -0.74 42.31 -2.98
N PRO A 120 -0.01 43.17 -3.72
CA PRO A 120 1.27 42.79 -4.32
C PRO A 120 2.21 42.34 -3.19
N PRO A 121 2.63 41.06 -3.13
CA PRO A 121 3.42 40.56 -2.02
C PRO A 121 4.84 41.16 -2.02
N PHE A 122 5.33 41.61 -3.19
CA PHE A 122 6.66 42.19 -3.33
C PHE A 122 6.63 43.55 -4.03
N GLU A 123 7.10 44.60 -3.35
CA GLU A 123 7.11 45.98 -3.87
C GLU A 123 7.96 46.16 -5.14
N ASN A 124 8.98 45.30 -5.35
CA ASN A 124 9.95 45.42 -6.45
C ASN A 124 9.74 44.41 -7.60
N ALA A 125 8.69 43.59 -7.55
CA ALA A 125 8.40 42.65 -8.62
C ALA A 125 7.53 43.32 -9.69
N LYS A 126 7.93 43.26 -10.97
CA LYS A 126 7.22 43.89 -12.11
C LYS A 126 5.73 43.50 -12.20
N TYR A 127 5.38 42.31 -11.71
CA TYR A 127 4.00 41.78 -11.68
C TYR A 127 3.55 41.43 -10.24
N GLY A 128 4.24 41.92 -9.22
CA GLY A 128 3.97 41.61 -7.80
C GLY A 128 4.60 40.30 -7.31
N TRP A 129 4.84 39.31 -8.18
CA TRP A 129 5.59 38.06 -7.91
C TRP A 129 6.12 37.45 -9.22
N HIS A 130 7.06 36.51 -9.11
CA HIS A 130 7.69 35.82 -10.26
C HIS A 130 7.08 34.43 -10.49
N TRP A 131 7.07 33.57 -9.47
CA TRP A 131 6.41 32.27 -9.47
C TRP A 131 5.46 32.10 -8.29
N LEU A 132 4.41 31.33 -8.50
CA LEU A 132 3.53 30.82 -7.48
C LEU A 132 3.46 29.31 -7.65
N ASP A 133 3.99 28.59 -6.66
CA ASP A 133 3.98 27.14 -6.66
C ASP A 133 3.02 26.61 -5.58
N PHE A 134 2.21 25.62 -5.93
CA PHE A 134 1.40 24.89 -4.95
C PHE A 134 1.09 23.49 -5.45
N GLU A 135 0.69 22.63 -4.52
CA GLU A 135 0.27 21.28 -4.81
C GLU A 135 -1.14 21.06 -4.25
N CYS A 136 -1.97 20.31 -4.98
CA CYS A 136 -3.25 19.87 -4.45
C CYS A 136 -3.63 18.49 -4.98
N GLY A 137 -4.31 17.71 -4.15
CA GLY A 137 -4.85 16.41 -4.49
C GLY A 137 -6.15 16.15 -3.74
N PRO A 138 -6.78 14.98 -3.92
CA PRO A 138 -8.04 14.64 -3.26
C PRO A 138 -7.98 14.65 -1.73
N ALA A 139 -6.79 14.43 -1.16
CA ALA A 139 -6.52 14.31 0.28
C ALA A 139 -5.28 15.09 0.75
N SER A 140 -4.64 15.87 -0.11
CA SER A 140 -3.40 16.58 0.20
C SER A 140 -3.40 17.98 -0.39
N MET A 141 -2.62 18.88 0.21
CA MET A 141 -2.36 20.22 -0.29
C MET A 141 -1.03 20.73 0.26
N GLY A 142 -0.23 21.37 -0.59
CA GLY A 142 1.07 21.95 -0.25
C GLY A 142 1.18 23.39 -0.77
N GLY A 143 1.90 24.25 -0.04
CA GLY A 143 1.91 25.69 -0.33
C GLY A 143 0.56 26.37 -0.03
N PRO A 144 0.17 27.42 -0.77
CA PRO A 144 0.89 28.04 -1.89
C PRO A 144 2.10 28.88 -1.45
N TYR A 145 3.12 28.92 -2.31
CA TYR A 145 4.35 29.65 -2.08
C TYR A 145 4.60 30.68 -3.18
N LEU A 146 4.96 31.90 -2.78
CA LEU A 146 5.23 33.02 -3.67
C LEU A 146 6.74 33.30 -3.72
N TYR A 147 7.26 33.42 -4.94
CA TYR A 147 8.67 33.71 -5.21
C TYR A 147 8.80 35.08 -5.84
N ALA A 148 9.64 35.94 -5.26
CA ALA A 148 9.83 37.32 -5.74
C ALA A 148 10.62 37.39 -7.05
N SER A 149 11.51 36.43 -7.31
CA SER A 149 12.37 36.38 -8.50
C SER A 149 12.79 34.94 -8.85
N ALA A 150 13.45 34.75 -9.99
CA ALA A 150 14.02 33.46 -10.41
C ALA A 150 15.08 32.91 -9.45
N TYR A 151 15.66 33.79 -8.60
CA TYR A 151 16.73 33.45 -7.65
C TYR A 151 16.22 33.26 -6.22
N THR A 152 14.92 33.48 -5.98
CA THR A 152 14.33 33.26 -4.65
C THR A 152 14.39 31.78 -4.31
N THR A 153 15.05 31.44 -3.21
CA THR A 153 15.18 30.05 -2.78
C THR A 153 13.95 29.60 -2.00
N GLY A 154 13.84 28.28 -1.76
CA GLY A 154 12.77 27.74 -0.93
C GLY A 154 12.71 28.30 0.50
N ARG A 155 13.82 28.84 1.02
CA ARG A 155 13.90 29.47 2.35
C ARG A 155 13.37 30.89 2.37
N ASP A 156 13.45 31.58 1.24
CA ASP A 156 13.16 33.01 1.11
C ASP A 156 11.78 33.28 0.45
N ARG A 157 11.03 32.21 0.15
CA ARG A 157 9.68 32.30 -0.42
C ARG A 157 8.67 32.75 0.63
N GLU A 158 7.64 33.45 0.20
CA GLU A 158 6.52 33.76 1.08
C GLU A 158 5.45 32.67 1.04
N ILE A 159 4.79 32.45 2.17
CA ILE A 159 3.69 31.49 2.29
C ILE A 159 2.38 32.26 2.18
N LEU A 160 1.60 31.98 1.14
CA LEU A 160 0.27 32.55 0.97
C LEU A 160 -0.70 31.82 1.91
N LYS A 161 -1.34 32.58 2.82
CA LYS A 161 -2.35 32.02 3.72
C LYS A 161 -3.71 31.96 3.04
N LEU A 162 -4.14 30.75 2.67
CA LEU A 162 -5.49 30.51 2.17
C LEU A 162 -6.51 30.47 3.32
N SER A 163 -7.71 31.01 3.08
CA SER A 163 -8.86 30.89 3.99
C SER A 163 -9.39 29.45 4.05
N GLY A 164 -10.26 29.14 5.01
CA GLY A 164 -10.92 27.84 5.08
C GLY A 164 -11.75 27.56 3.83
N GLU A 165 -12.54 28.55 3.38
CA GLU A 165 -13.40 28.42 2.21
C GLU A 165 -12.59 28.17 0.92
N ALA A 166 -11.46 28.87 0.77
CA ALA A 166 -10.58 28.67 -0.39
C ALA A 166 -10.00 27.24 -0.42
N LYS A 167 -9.60 26.70 0.74
CA LYS A 167 -9.10 25.32 0.83
C LYS A 167 -10.17 24.29 0.52
N ASP A 168 -11.37 24.48 1.07
CA ASP A 168 -12.51 23.58 0.84
C ASP A 168 -12.89 23.55 -0.64
N GLU A 169 -12.87 24.70 -1.31
CA GLU A 169 -13.16 24.79 -2.74
C GLU A 169 -12.06 24.13 -3.59
N ILE A 170 -10.78 24.35 -3.27
CA ILE A 170 -9.66 23.65 -3.95
C ILE A 170 -9.80 22.14 -3.80
N TRP A 171 -10.11 21.63 -2.60
CA TRP A 171 -10.32 20.19 -2.40
C TRP A 171 -11.54 19.67 -3.17
N ARG A 172 -12.64 20.42 -3.21
CA ARG A 172 -13.82 20.05 -3.98
C ARG A 172 -13.48 19.92 -5.47
N LEU A 173 -12.78 20.91 -6.03
CA LEU A 173 -12.35 20.91 -7.43
C LEU A 173 -11.34 19.81 -7.72
N ALA A 174 -10.32 19.64 -6.88
CA ALA A 174 -9.31 18.59 -7.03
C ALA A 174 -9.95 17.19 -7.01
N ARG A 175 -10.93 16.94 -6.15
CA ARG A 175 -11.68 15.66 -6.12
C ARG A 175 -12.51 15.44 -7.38
N LEU A 176 -13.18 16.48 -7.88
CA LEU A 176 -13.95 16.38 -9.13
C LEU A 176 -13.03 16.10 -10.31
N PHE A 177 -11.93 16.84 -10.40
CA PHE A 177 -10.94 16.69 -11.45
C PHE A 177 -10.29 15.29 -11.40
N ASN A 178 -9.92 14.84 -10.20
CA ASN A 178 -9.35 13.51 -10.01
C ASN A 178 -10.32 12.40 -10.43
N ARG A 179 -11.60 12.48 -10.02
CA ARG A 179 -12.62 11.50 -10.41
C ARG A 179 -12.78 11.43 -11.93
N MET A 180 -12.77 12.58 -12.60
CA MET A 180 -12.88 12.64 -14.06
C MET A 180 -11.69 11.95 -14.76
N GLU A 181 -10.47 12.13 -14.25
CA GLU A 181 -9.26 11.55 -14.84
C GLU A 181 -8.83 10.21 -14.20
N LYS A 182 -9.57 9.66 -13.23
CA LYS A 182 -9.12 8.53 -12.39
C LYS A 182 -8.77 7.29 -13.21
N GLU A 183 -9.63 6.91 -14.16
CA GLU A 183 -9.43 5.72 -14.99
C GLU A 183 -8.41 5.95 -16.12
N ALA A 184 -8.38 7.16 -16.69
CA ALA A 184 -7.57 7.47 -17.87
C ALA A 184 -6.14 7.92 -17.54
N PHE A 185 -5.95 8.62 -16.41
CA PHE A 185 -4.65 9.16 -15.96
C PHE A 185 -4.27 8.67 -14.57
N GLY A 186 -5.20 8.72 -13.61
CA GLY A 186 -5.02 8.16 -12.26
C GLY A 186 -3.98 8.86 -11.38
N TRP A 187 -3.71 10.15 -11.60
CA TRP A 187 -2.77 10.94 -10.79
C TRP A 187 -3.20 11.01 -9.31
N ASP A 188 -2.23 11.22 -8.42
CA ASP A 188 -2.46 11.30 -6.98
C ASP A 188 -2.56 12.75 -6.51
N PHE A 189 -1.74 13.63 -7.08
CA PHE A 189 -1.80 15.06 -6.83
C PHE A 189 -1.31 15.83 -8.06
N LEU A 190 -1.59 17.13 -8.05
CA LEU A 190 -1.22 18.09 -9.08
C LEU A 190 -0.19 19.04 -8.52
N LYS A 191 0.84 19.37 -9.31
CA LYS A 191 1.76 20.47 -9.02
C LYS A 191 1.51 21.60 -10.00
N PHE A 192 1.25 22.77 -9.46
CA PHE A 192 1.05 23.97 -10.24
C PHE A 192 2.26 24.88 -10.06
N ARG A 193 2.73 25.43 -11.17
CA ARG A 193 3.59 26.61 -11.20
C ARG A 193 2.95 27.66 -12.08
N ILE A 194 2.57 28.76 -11.48
CA ILE A 194 2.02 29.90 -12.21
C ILE A 194 3.14 30.95 -12.32
N SER A 195 3.17 31.69 -13.41
CA SER A 195 4.03 32.86 -13.59
C SER A 195 3.31 34.14 -13.16
N GLY A 196 4.05 35.19 -12.81
CA GLY A 196 3.45 36.49 -12.49
C GLY A 196 2.64 37.13 -13.63
N HIS A 197 2.77 36.64 -14.88
CA HIS A 197 1.97 37.09 -16.03
C HIS A 197 0.87 36.09 -16.43
N GLY A 198 0.59 35.09 -15.60
CA GLY A 198 -0.57 34.20 -15.72
C GLY A 198 -0.35 32.93 -16.55
N ALA A 199 0.84 32.69 -17.11
CA ALA A 199 1.16 31.39 -17.70
C ALA A 199 1.14 30.30 -16.61
N ILE A 200 0.49 29.17 -16.90
CA ILE A 200 0.31 28.04 -15.98
C ILE A 200 1.12 26.85 -16.51
N ASP A 201 1.95 26.29 -15.66
CA ASP A 201 2.56 24.99 -15.83
C ASP A 201 1.91 24.02 -14.83
N LEU A 202 1.50 22.85 -15.31
CA LEU A 202 0.79 21.85 -14.53
C LEU A 202 1.43 20.48 -14.75
N GLU A 203 1.81 19.87 -13.64
CA GLU A 203 2.25 18.48 -13.60
C GLU A 203 1.21 17.61 -12.89
N ARG A 204 0.88 16.46 -13.49
CA ARG A 204 0.10 15.40 -12.86
C ARG A 204 1.06 14.38 -12.28
N CYS A 205 1.10 14.25 -10.96
CA CYS A 205 2.10 13.45 -10.27
C CYS A 205 1.49 12.18 -9.67
N TYR A 206 2.33 11.16 -9.51
CA TYR A 206 2.06 10.00 -8.68
C TYR A 206 2.82 10.13 -7.37
N HIS A 207 2.30 9.53 -6.30
CA HIS A 207 3.11 9.35 -5.10
C HIS A 207 4.29 8.45 -5.40
N ASP A 208 5.45 8.84 -4.88
CA ASP A 208 6.59 7.95 -4.81
C ASP A 208 6.28 6.84 -3.81
N THR A 209 6.32 5.60 -4.28
CA THR A 209 6.11 4.42 -3.43
C THR A 209 7.41 4.00 -2.74
N GLY A 210 8.54 4.68 -2.96
CA GLY A 210 9.83 4.24 -2.43
C GLY A 210 10.25 2.86 -2.95
N ALA A 211 9.73 2.46 -4.11
CA ALA A 211 9.99 1.13 -4.69
C ALA A 211 11.48 0.91 -4.98
N GLU A 212 12.26 1.98 -5.14
CA GLU A 212 13.70 1.94 -5.32
C GLU A 212 14.47 1.43 -4.10
N PHE A 213 13.88 1.46 -2.91
CA PHE A 213 14.46 0.90 -1.69
C PHE A 213 14.10 -0.57 -1.48
N LEU A 214 13.18 -1.10 -2.29
CA LEU A 214 12.71 -2.46 -2.18
C LEU A 214 13.59 -3.43 -2.98
N SER A 215 13.76 -4.64 -2.45
CA SER A 215 14.49 -5.71 -3.12
C SER A 215 13.76 -7.05 -3.04
N SER A 216 14.22 -8.02 -3.84
CA SER A 216 13.69 -9.37 -3.88
C SER A 216 14.80 -10.39 -3.67
N LEU A 217 14.55 -11.38 -2.80
CA LEU A 217 15.43 -12.53 -2.58
C LEU A 217 14.66 -13.85 -2.85
N PRO A 218 15.05 -14.66 -3.84
CA PRO A 218 16.10 -14.42 -4.85
C PRO A 218 15.79 -13.22 -5.77
N GLU A 219 16.82 -12.61 -6.33
CA GLU A 219 16.66 -11.48 -7.25
C GLU A 219 15.77 -11.84 -8.45
N GLY A 220 14.75 -11.02 -8.68
CA GLY A 220 13.78 -11.19 -9.77
C GLY A 220 12.73 -12.28 -9.51
N ALA A 221 12.63 -12.82 -8.29
CA ALA A 221 11.59 -13.77 -7.93
C ALA A 221 10.27 -13.08 -7.58
N ILE A 222 10.33 -11.91 -6.94
CA ILE A 222 9.19 -11.10 -6.50
C ILE A 222 9.20 -9.77 -7.23
N ARG A 223 8.03 -9.25 -7.62
CA ARG A 223 7.92 -7.91 -8.20
C ARG A 223 8.26 -6.85 -7.15
N ILE A 224 9.05 -5.85 -7.53
CA ILE A 224 9.45 -4.74 -6.65
C ILE A 224 8.28 -3.76 -6.51
N LYS A 225 7.45 -3.96 -5.48
CA LYS A 225 6.29 -3.12 -5.13
C LYS A 225 6.01 -3.17 -3.64
N ASP A 226 5.47 -2.10 -3.08
CA ASP A 226 5.04 -2.07 -1.67
C ASP A 226 3.96 -3.13 -1.39
N PHE A 227 2.95 -3.15 -2.24
CA PHE A 227 1.81 -4.05 -2.19
C PHE A 227 1.37 -4.43 -3.61
N HIS A 228 0.64 -5.56 -3.73
CA HIS A 228 0.19 -6.06 -5.02
C HIS A 228 -1.19 -6.70 -4.91
N ASN A 229 -2.08 -6.41 -5.84
CA ASN A 229 -3.42 -6.99 -5.88
C ASN A 229 -3.44 -8.51 -6.15
N LYS A 230 -2.26 -9.13 -6.32
CA LYS A 230 -2.10 -10.56 -6.58
C LYS A 230 -1.18 -11.23 -5.55
N TRP A 231 -0.86 -10.51 -4.48
CA TRP A 231 -0.27 -11.09 -3.28
C TRP A 231 -1.40 -11.31 -2.29
N LEU A 232 -1.68 -12.57 -1.96
CA LEU A 232 -2.73 -12.94 -1.02
C LEU A 232 -2.12 -13.06 0.38
N PRO A 233 -2.30 -12.07 1.28
CA PRO A 233 -1.83 -12.15 2.66
C PRO A 233 -2.59 -13.26 3.39
N VAL A 234 -1.88 -14.22 4.00
CA VAL A 234 -2.52 -15.35 4.69
C VAL A 234 -2.33 -15.24 6.20
N ILE A 235 -1.12 -14.92 6.65
CA ILE A 235 -0.83 -14.64 8.06
C ILE A 235 -0.14 -13.30 8.22
N HIS A 236 -0.36 -12.63 9.34
CA HIS A 236 0.24 -11.33 9.63
C HIS A 236 0.78 -11.24 11.06
N ASP A 237 1.75 -10.37 11.28
CA ASP A 237 2.37 -10.14 12.59
C ASP A 237 1.63 -9.08 13.44
N GLY A 238 0.66 -8.37 12.85
CA GLY A 238 -0.10 -7.28 13.49
C GLY A 238 0.51 -5.89 13.27
N GLY A 239 1.70 -5.81 12.66
CA GLY A 239 2.40 -4.60 12.24
C GLY A 239 2.25 -4.25 10.76
N ASN A 240 1.31 -4.88 10.05
CA ASN A 240 1.17 -4.84 8.58
C ASN A 240 2.31 -5.54 7.82
N ASN A 241 3.00 -6.49 8.44
CA ASN A 241 3.85 -7.45 7.73
C ASN A 241 3.12 -8.78 7.62
N CYS A 242 3.23 -9.40 6.45
CA CYS A 242 2.46 -10.56 6.05
C CYS A 242 3.37 -11.64 5.48
N ILE A 243 2.98 -12.89 5.71
CA ILE A 243 3.38 -14.03 4.89
C ILE A 243 2.17 -14.43 4.06
N GLY A 244 2.36 -14.54 2.76
CA GLY A 244 1.27 -14.77 1.83
C GLY A 244 1.68 -15.41 0.52
N ILE A 245 0.71 -15.62 -0.35
CA ILE A 245 0.88 -16.29 -1.64
C ILE A 245 1.06 -15.28 -2.75
N ASP A 246 2.13 -15.41 -3.51
CA ASP A 246 2.40 -14.60 -4.70
C ASP A 246 1.80 -15.28 -5.94
N LEU A 247 0.76 -14.68 -6.50
CA LEU A 247 0.11 -15.15 -7.72
C LEU A 247 0.61 -14.43 -8.98
N ASP A 248 1.46 -13.41 -8.87
CA ASP A 248 2.04 -12.69 -10.00
C ASP A 248 3.53 -12.43 -9.77
N PRO A 249 4.34 -13.50 -9.71
CA PRO A 249 5.77 -13.39 -9.49
C PRO A 249 6.45 -12.61 -10.62
N ALA A 250 7.67 -12.17 -10.35
CA ALA A 250 8.56 -11.68 -11.39
C ALA A 250 9.16 -12.84 -12.21
N ASP A 251 9.95 -12.53 -13.23
CA ASP A 251 10.37 -13.49 -14.28
C ASP A 251 11.10 -14.73 -13.76
N ARG A 252 11.74 -14.66 -12.59
CA ARG A 252 12.46 -15.80 -11.97
C ARG A 252 11.68 -16.47 -10.84
N GLY A 253 10.49 -15.99 -10.51
CA GLY A 253 9.67 -16.55 -9.45
C GLY A 253 8.76 -17.66 -9.94
N THR A 254 8.07 -18.30 -9.00
CA THR A 254 7.10 -19.37 -9.28
C THR A 254 5.73 -18.94 -8.79
N ARG A 255 4.71 -19.03 -9.65
CA ARG A 255 3.35 -18.68 -9.25
C ARG A 255 2.86 -19.63 -8.15
N GLY A 256 2.34 -19.07 -7.07
CA GLY A 256 1.97 -19.80 -5.86
C GLY A 256 3.09 -19.91 -4.82
N GLN A 257 4.26 -19.30 -5.06
CA GLN A 257 5.30 -19.18 -4.06
C GLN A 257 4.82 -18.41 -2.83
N VAL A 258 5.39 -18.73 -1.67
CA VAL A 258 5.10 -18.07 -0.40
C VAL A 258 6.15 -17.01 -0.16
N ILE A 259 5.71 -15.78 0.09
CA ILE A 259 6.56 -14.60 0.24
C ILE A 259 6.31 -13.89 1.56
N VAL A 260 7.36 -13.23 2.05
CA VAL A 260 7.25 -12.21 3.09
C VAL A 260 7.20 -10.84 2.44
N PHE A 261 6.22 -10.04 2.85
CA PHE A 261 6.02 -8.67 2.38
C PHE A 261 5.31 -7.85 3.44
N GLY A 262 5.43 -6.53 3.37
CA GLY A 262 4.85 -5.68 4.40
C GLY A 262 5.42 -4.29 4.36
N ARG A 263 4.92 -3.45 5.28
CA ARG A 263 5.38 -2.08 5.45
C ARG A 263 6.85 -1.99 5.83
N ASP A 264 7.33 -2.92 6.65
CA ASP A 264 8.69 -2.89 7.21
C ASP A 264 9.64 -3.87 6.50
N GLU A 265 9.17 -4.48 5.40
CA GLU A 265 9.90 -5.52 4.66
C GLU A 265 10.50 -4.94 3.37
N ASP A 266 11.56 -4.15 3.51
CA ASP A 266 12.30 -3.60 2.35
C ASP A 266 12.90 -4.73 1.49
N GLU A 267 13.41 -5.76 2.14
CA GLU A 267 13.87 -7.00 1.51
C GLU A 267 12.74 -8.02 1.50
N ARG A 268 12.03 -8.15 0.37
CA ARG A 268 11.00 -9.18 0.21
C ARG A 268 11.66 -10.50 -0.17
N PHE A 269 11.26 -11.60 0.45
CA PHE A 269 11.88 -12.89 0.19
C PHE A 269 10.90 -14.04 0.04
N VAL A 270 11.27 -15.00 -0.80
CA VAL A 270 10.53 -16.24 -1.03
C VAL A 270 10.92 -17.23 0.07
N VAL A 271 9.95 -17.63 0.89
CA VAL A 271 10.17 -18.59 1.99
C VAL A 271 9.85 -20.02 1.60
N SER A 272 9.00 -20.20 0.59
CA SER A 272 8.67 -21.54 0.10
C SER A 272 8.10 -21.50 -1.31
N ARG A 273 8.14 -22.64 -2.00
CA ARG A 273 7.60 -22.81 -3.35
C ARG A 273 6.07 -22.97 -3.40
N SER A 274 5.45 -23.32 -2.27
CA SER A 274 4.00 -23.49 -2.14
C SER A 274 3.59 -23.41 -0.66
N TRP A 275 2.31 -23.14 -0.41
CA TRP A 275 1.75 -23.11 0.94
C TRP A 275 1.93 -24.44 1.66
N GLU A 276 1.71 -25.55 0.96
CA GLU A 276 1.90 -26.88 1.55
C GLU A 276 3.35 -27.10 2.01
N CYS A 277 4.34 -26.75 1.18
CA CYS A 277 5.75 -26.87 1.54
C CYS A 277 6.13 -25.92 2.68
N PHE A 278 5.49 -24.74 2.77
CA PHE A 278 5.68 -23.83 3.89
C PHE A 278 5.18 -24.44 5.20
N LEU A 279 4.00 -25.05 5.21
CA LEU A 279 3.47 -25.71 6.41
C LEU A 279 4.30 -26.93 6.83
N ASP A 280 4.82 -27.71 5.87
CA ASP A 280 5.76 -28.79 6.18
C ASP A 280 7.03 -28.27 6.84
N HIS A 281 7.55 -27.14 6.33
CA HIS A 281 8.71 -26.49 6.92
C HIS A 281 8.43 -25.96 8.33
N LEU A 282 7.27 -25.34 8.58
CA LEU A 282 6.89 -24.92 9.92
C LEU A 282 6.72 -26.10 10.90
N LEU A 283 6.21 -27.23 10.43
CA LEU A 283 6.11 -28.45 11.25
C LEU A 283 7.50 -29.00 11.61
N GLN A 284 8.44 -28.99 10.65
CA GLN A 284 9.82 -29.38 10.93
C GLN A 284 10.48 -28.40 11.92
N LEU A 285 10.23 -27.11 11.74
CA LEU A 285 10.74 -26.05 12.60
C LEU A 285 10.31 -26.20 14.07
N ILE A 286 9.04 -26.51 14.33
CA ILE A 286 8.57 -26.74 15.71
C ILE A 286 9.17 -28.02 16.34
N GLU A 287 9.55 -29.00 15.52
CA GLU A 287 10.21 -30.24 15.97
C GLU A 287 11.69 -30.00 16.31
N ASP A 288 12.40 -29.20 15.50
CA ASP A 288 13.85 -28.97 15.65
C ASP A 288 14.19 -27.82 16.61
N GLU A 289 13.49 -26.68 16.49
CA GLU A 289 13.83 -25.42 17.17
C GLU A 289 12.64 -24.77 17.89
N GLY A 290 11.55 -25.52 18.12
CA GLY A 290 10.31 -24.99 18.70
C GLY A 290 10.47 -24.28 20.07
N GLN A 291 11.56 -24.49 20.80
CA GLN A 291 11.85 -23.72 22.02
C GLN A 291 12.08 -22.23 21.74
N ALA A 292 12.69 -21.86 20.60
CA ALA A 292 12.99 -20.48 20.26
C ALA A 292 11.73 -19.60 20.11
N PHE A 293 10.60 -20.20 19.73
CA PHE A 293 9.32 -19.52 19.59
C PHE A 293 8.55 -19.39 20.92
N ARG A 294 9.04 -20.00 22.00
CA ARG A 294 8.52 -19.78 23.35
C ARG A 294 9.05 -18.49 23.98
N GLU A 295 10.21 -18.02 23.51
CA GLU A 295 10.98 -16.89 24.06
C GLU A 295 10.85 -15.60 23.22
N GLU A 296 9.77 -15.48 22.43
CA GLU A 296 9.40 -14.31 21.62
C GLU A 296 10.15 -14.09 20.29
N ARG A 297 10.84 -15.09 19.74
CA ARG A 297 11.44 -14.92 18.40
C ARG A 297 10.37 -14.72 17.31
N HIS A 298 10.51 -13.65 16.52
CA HIS A 298 9.62 -13.34 15.39
C HIS A 298 9.89 -14.29 14.22
N LEU A 299 8.82 -14.81 13.60
CA LEU A 299 8.93 -15.80 12.51
C LEU A 299 9.61 -15.22 11.27
N HIS A 300 9.37 -13.96 10.93
CA HIS A 300 9.99 -13.32 9.77
C HIS A 300 11.52 -13.28 9.94
N ASP A 301 12.01 -12.89 11.11
CA ASP A 301 13.44 -12.88 11.43
C ASP A 301 14.07 -14.27 11.35
N TYR A 302 13.35 -15.30 11.80
CA TYR A 302 13.80 -16.68 11.67
C TYR A 302 13.96 -17.09 10.20
N LEU A 303 12.90 -16.94 9.41
CA LEU A 303 12.87 -17.31 7.99
C LEU A 303 13.94 -16.54 7.20
N LYS A 304 14.11 -15.26 7.53
CA LYS A 304 15.16 -14.41 6.96
C LYS A 304 16.55 -14.96 7.30
N SER A 305 16.80 -15.29 8.57
CA SER A 305 18.09 -15.82 9.00
C SER A 305 18.46 -17.16 8.35
N GLU A 306 17.49 -18.06 8.16
CA GLU A 306 17.72 -19.33 7.46
C GLU A 306 18.06 -19.12 5.98
N LEU A 307 17.41 -18.17 5.31
CA LEU A 307 17.69 -17.87 3.91
C LEU A 307 19.11 -17.34 3.71
N PHE A 308 19.61 -16.50 4.62
CA PHE A 308 20.99 -15.99 4.56
C PHE A 308 22.05 -17.00 5.02
N ALA A 309 21.65 -18.08 5.69
CA ALA A 309 22.56 -19.15 6.09
C ALA A 309 22.82 -20.19 4.99
N ARG A 310 22.05 -20.16 3.89
CA ARG A 310 22.15 -21.07 2.73
C ARG A 310 22.99 -20.47 1.60
#